data_AF-A0A6G1RG93-F1
#
_entry.id   AF-A0A6G1RG93-F1
#
_cell.length_a   1.000
_cell.length_b   1.000
_cell.length_c   1.000
_cell.angle_alpha   90.00
_cell.angle_beta   90.00
_cell.angle_gamma   90.00
#
_symmetry.space_group_name_H-M   'P 1'
#
loop_
_entity.id
_entity.type
_entity.pdbx_description
1 polymer ?
#
loop_
_entity_poly.entity_id
_entity_poly.type
_entity_poly.pdbx_seq_one_letter_code
_entity_poly.pdbx_strand_id
1 'polypeptide(L)'
;VVMDPFVDLAITICIVLNTLFMAMEHYPMTEQFSSVLSVGNLVFTGIFTAEMVLKIIAMDPYYYVQEGWNIFDGIIVSLSLMELGLANVEGLSVLRSFRLLRVFKLAKSWPTLNMLIKIIGNSVGALGNLTLVLAIIVFIFAVVG
;
A
#
# COMPACT_ATOMS: atom_id res chain seq x y z
N VAL A 1 4.16 -3.02 24.05
CA VAL A 1 3.97 -4.07 23.01
C VAL A 1 3.81 -3.45 21.63
N VAL A 2 2.80 -2.61 21.36
CA VAL A 2 2.57 -2.02 20.02
C VAL A 2 3.43 -0.77 19.75
N MET A 3 3.93 -0.11 20.80
CA MET A 3 4.84 1.05 20.74
C MET A 3 6.32 0.66 20.91
N ASP A 4 6.62 -0.65 20.89
CA ASP A 4 8.00 -1.10 21.04
C ASP A 4 8.74 -0.93 19.71
N PRO A 5 9.91 -0.26 19.68
CA PRO A 5 10.70 -0.05 18.47
C PRO A 5 11.04 -1.35 17.72
N PHE A 6 11.07 -2.48 18.44
CA PHE A 6 11.30 -3.80 17.88
C PHE A 6 10.16 -4.29 16.99
N VAL A 7 8.90 -3.95 17.31
CA VAL A 7 7.75 -4.33 16.48
C VAL A 7 7.74 -3.51 15.19
N ASP A 8 7.98 -2.21 15.28
CA ASP A 8 8.11 -1.35 14.08
C ASP A 8 9.26 -1.79 13.17
N LEU A 9 10.40 -2.20 13.76
CA LEU A 9 11.52 -2.76 13.00
C LEU A 9 11.15 -4.10 12.33
N ALA A 10 10.47 -4.99 13.05
CA ALA A 10 10.02 -6.28 12.51
C ALA A 10 9.05 -6.09 11.33
N ILE A 11 8.11 -5.14 11.43
CA ILE A 11 7.19 -4.80 10.35
C ILE A 11 7.93 -4.21 9.16
N THR A 12 8.90 -3.33 9.39
CA THR A 12 9.74 -2.78 8.31
C THR A 12 10.49 -3.90 7.58
N ILE A 13 11.08 -4.86 8.31
CA ILE A 13 11.75 -6.03 7.72
C ILE A 13 10.74 -6.88 6.91
N CYS A 14 9.54 -7.10 7.43
CA CYS A 14 8.48 -7.84 6.72
C CYS A 14 8.08 -7.14 5.41
N ILE A 15 8.01 -5.81 5.39
CA ILE A 15 7.71 -5.04 4.17
C ILE A 15 8.82 -5.22 3.14
N VAL A 16 10.08 -5.11 3.54
CA VAL A 16 11.24 -5.29 2.65
C VAL A 16 11.25 -6.72 2.09
N LEU A 17 11.06 -7.73 2.94
CA LEU A 17 10.98 -9.13 2.50
C LEU A 17 9.80 -9.35 1.55
N ASN A 18 8.61 -8.85 1.85
CA ASN A 18 7.46 -8.97 0.94
C ASN A 18 7.76 -8.32 -0.43
N THR A 19 8.41 -7.16 -0.42
CA THR A 19 8.80 -6.46 -1.66
C THR A 19 9.83 -7.26 -2.46
N LEU A 20 10.82 -7.86 -1.80
CA LEU A 20 11.78 -8.75 -2.45
C LEU A 20 11.11 -9.99 -3.04
N PHE A 21 10.16 -10.59 -2.32
CA PHE A 21 9.37 -11.72 -2.83
C PHE A 21 8.60 -11.35 -4.10
N MET A 22 7.99 -10.17 -4.14
CA MET A 22 7.31 -9.68 -5.35
C MET A 22 8.31 -9.40 -6.49
N ALA A 23 9.51 -8.90 -6.19
CA ALA A 23 10.53 -8.63 -7.21
C ALA A 23 11.16 -9.89 -7.81
N MET A 24 11.09 -11.04 -7.11
CA MET A 24 11.58 -12.33 -7.60
C MET A 24 10.62 -13.02 -8.58
N GLU A 25 9.40 -12.50 -8.75
CA GLU A 25 8.41 -13.03 -9.67
C GLU A 25 8.91 -12.83 -11.13
N HIS A 26 9.19 -13.93 -11.84
CA HIS A 26 9.75 -13.90 -13.20
C HIS A 26 9.07 -14.94 -14.09
N TYR A 27 9.05 -14.68 -15.40
CA TYR A 27 8.58 -15.64 -16.40
C TYR A 27 9.76 -16.18 -17.20
N PRO A 28 9.91 -17.51 -17.40
CA PRO A 28 9.07 -18.62 -16.91
C PRO A 28 9.44 -19.06 -15.48
N MET A 29 8.43 -19.42 -14.68
CA MET A 29 8.59 -19.83 -13.28
C MET A 29 8.16 -21.29 -13.08
N THR A 30 8.85 -22.03 -12.20
CA THR A 30 8.38 -23.35 -11.78
C THR A 30 7.16 -23.22 -10.87
N GLU A 31 6.21 -24.15 -10.98
CA GLU A 31 4.97 -24.12 -10.18
C GLU A 31 5.26 -24.10 -8.66
N GLN A 32 6.30 -24.83 -8.24
CA GLN A 32 6.77 -24.86 -6.85
C GLN A 32 7.19 -23.46 -6.36
N PHE A 33 7.93 -22.70 -7.17
CA PHE A 33 8.37 -21.36 -6.80
C PHE A 33 7.19 -20.38 -6.76
N SER A 34 6.20 -20.54 -7.65
CA SER A 34 4.96 -19.77 -7.62
C SER A 34 4.14 -20.02 -6.36
N SER A 35 3.98 -21.28 -5.96
CA SER A 35 3.29 -21.62 -4.72
C SER A 35 3.99 -21.03 -3.49
N VAL A 36 5.32 -21.07 -3.43
CA VAL A 36 6.09 -20.46 -2.33
C VAL A 36 5.87 -18.94 -2.26
N LEU A 37 5.93 -18.24 -3.40
CA LEU A 37 5.66 -16.80 -3.47
C LEU A 37 4.23 -16.47 -3.02
N SER A 38 3.24 -17.26 -3.44
CA SER A 38 1.83 -17.06 -3.09
C SER A 38 1.58 -17.27 -1.59
N VAL A 39 2.11 -18.35 -1.02
CA VAL A 39 2.04 -18.61 0.43
C VAL A 39 2.73 -17.51 1.23
N GLY A 40 3.92 -17.06 0.79
CA GLY A 40 4.63 -15.95 1.42
C GLY A 40 3.78 -14.66 1.45
N ASN A 41 3.16 -14.30 0.32
CA ASN A 41 2.28 -13.13 0.24
C ASN A 41 1.09 -13.22 1.19
N LEU A 42 0.50 -14.41 1.35
CA LEU A 42 -0.60 -14.64 2.29
C LEU A 42 -0.13 -14.46 3.74
N VAL A 43 1.04 -15.00 4.10
CA VAL A 43 1.64 -14.84 5.43
C VAL A 43 1.90 -13.36 5.74
N PHE A 44 2.54 -12.61 4.83
CA PHE A 44 2.80 -11.19 5.02
C PHE A 44 1.50 -10.38 5.20
N THR A 45 0.47 -10.69 4.40
CA THR A 45 -0.84 -10.05 4.52
C THR A 45 -1.48 -10.32 5.89
N GLY A 46 -1.37 -11.55 6.38
CA GLY A 46 -1.83 -11.92 7.72
C GLY A 46 -1.12 -11.15 8.83
N ILE A 47 0.21 -11.01 8.73
CA ILE A 47 1.02 -10.24 9.71
C ILE A 47 0.59 -8.77 9.75
N PHE A 48 0.44 -8.12 8.59
CA PHE A 48 0.00 -6.71 8.55
C PHE A 48 -1.44 -6.54 9.03
N THR A 49 -2.31 -7.51 8.78
CA THR A 49 -3.69 -7.49 9.28
C THR A 49 -3.72 -7.61 10.80
N ALA A 50 -2.93 -8.52 11.37
CA ALA A 50 -2.81 -8.68 12.81
C ALA A 50 -2.26 -7.42 13.48
N GLU A 51 -1.25 -6.79 12.88
CA GLU A 51 -0.66 -5.55 13.39
C GLU A 51 -1.65 -4.38 13.37
N MET A 52 -2.44 -4.21 12.30
CA MET A 52 -3.52 -3.23 12.24
C MET A 52 -4.56 -3.45 13.34
N VAL A 53 -5.02 -4.69 13.53
CA VAL A 53 -6.02 -5.03 14.57
C VAL A 53 -5.46 -4.77 15.97
N LEU A 54 -4.20 -5.15 16.24
CA LEU A 54 -3.55 -4.88 17.51
C LEU A 54 -3.41 -3.37 17.77
N LYS A 55 -3.10 -2.56 16.74
CA LYS A 55 -3.06 -1.10 16.86
C LYS A 55 -4.42 -0.50 17.20
N ILE A 56 -5.50 -0.97 16.59
CA ILE A 56 -6.86 -0.48 16.85
C ILE A 56 -7.36 -0.87 18.24
N ILE A 57 -6.93 -2.03 18.76
CA ILE A 57 -7.26 -2.44 20.13
C ILE A 57 -6.43 -1.66 21.14
N ALA A 58 -5.14 -1.39 20.84
CA ALA A 58 -4.25 -0.69 21.75
C ALA A 58 -4.45 0.83 21.77
N MET A 59 -4.83 1.42 20.63
CA MET A 59 -5.15 2.84 20.46
C MET A 59 -6.61 2.89 20.04
N ASP A 60 -7.48 3.53 20.84
CA ASP A 60 -8.89 3.66 20.49
C ASP A 60 -9.06 4.10 19.03
N PRO A 61 -10.08 3.61 18.30
CA PRO A 61 -10.27 3.88 16.88
C PRO A 61 -10.20 5.37 16.53
N TYR A 62 -10.63 6.22 17.46
CA TYR A 62 -10.59 7.68 17.32
C TYR A 62 -9.16 8.25 17.28
N TYR A 63 -8.23 7.72 18.08
CA TYR A 63 -6.82 8.13 18.03
C TYR A 63 -6.10 7.50 16.84
N TYR A 64 -6.48 6.28 16.43
CA TYR A 64 -5.92 5.63 15.26
C TYR A 64 -6.13 6.46 13.97
N VAL A 65 -7.34 7.01 13.79
CA VAL A 65 -7.67 7.81 12.59
C VAL A 65 -7.13 9.24 12.62
N GLN A 66 -6.59 9.72 13.74
CA GLN A 66 -5.93 11.04 13.77
C GLN A 66 -4.52 10.98 13.17
N GLU A 67 -3.88 9.81 13.21
CA GLU A 67 -2.53 9.63 12.67
C GLU A 67 -2.60 9.22 11.19
N GLY A 68 -2.22 10.13 10.29
CA GLY A 68 -2.30 9.90 8.84
C GLY A 68 -1.54 8.66 8.34
N TRP A 69 -0.45 8.28 9.01
CA TRP A 69 0.30 7.05 8.69
C TRP A 69 -0.47 5.78 9.03
N ASN A 70 -1.26 5.79 10.12
CA ASN A 70 -2.09 4.65 10.49
C ASN A 70 -3.27 4.51 9.53
N ILE A 71 -3.87 5.62 9.09
CA ILE A 71 -4.89 5.60 8.03
C ILE A 71 -4.33 4.99 6.74
N PHE A 72 -3.15 5.44 6.31
CA PHE A 72 -2.50 4.92 5.11
C PHE A 72 -2.22 3.41 5.22
N ASP A 73 -1.74 2.96 6.37
CA ASP A 73 -1.52 1.55 6.66
C ASP A 73 -2.82 0.72 6.55
N GLY A 74 -3.90 1.20 7.20
CA GLY A 74 -5.22 0.58 7.16
C GLY A 74 -5.82 0.51 5.76
N ILE A 75 -5.59 1.52 4.91
CA ILE A 75 -6.00 1.48 3.49
C ILE A 75 -5.26 0.36 2.76
N ILE A 76 -3.95 0.22 2.95
CA ILE A 76 -3.18 -0.85 2.29
C ILE A 76 -3.61 -2.24 2.76
N VAL A 77 -3.87 -2.41 4.06
CA VAL A 77 -4.35 -3.68 4.63
C VAL A 77 -5.75 -4.01 4.11
N SER A 78 -6.67 -3.04 4.08
CA SER A 78 -8.03 -3.27 3.56
C SER A 78 -8.05 -3.62 2.07
N LEU A 79 -7.25 -2.94 1.24
CA LEU A 79 -7.08 -3.31 -0.17
C LEU A 79 -6.51 -4.73 -0.34
N SER A 80 -5.59 -5.12 0.53
CA SER A 80 -4.99 -6.47 0.52
C SER A 80 -6.00 -7.56 0.91
N LEU A 81 -6.87 -7.28 1.89
CA LEU A 81 -7.96 -8.20 2.25
C LEU A 81 -9.00 -8.29 1.14
N MET A 82 -9.31 -7.17 0.48
CA MET A 82 -10.22 -7.13 -0.66
C MET A 82 -9.68 -7.94 -1.84
N GLU A 83 -8.38 -7.85 -2.14
CA GLU A 83 -7.72 -8.70 -3.13
C GLU A 83 -7.90 -10.20 -2.80
N LEU A 84 -7.64 -10.61 -1.56
CA LEU A 84 -7.79 -12.00 -1.13
C LEU A 84 -9.24 -12.50 -1.22
N GLY A 85 -10.20 -11.67 -0.81
CA GLY A 85 -11.63 -12.00 -0.87
C GLY A 85 -12.18 -12.08 -2.30
N LEU A 86 -11.56 -11.36 -3.23
CA LEU A 86 -11.96 -11.30 -4.64
C LEU A 86 -11.05 -12.11 -5.57
N ALA A 87 -10.17 -12.96 -5.02
CA ALA A 87 -9.22 -13.76 -5.79
C ALA A 87 -9.89 -14.69 -6.82
N ASN A 88 -11.15 -15.05 -6.62
CA ASN A 88 -11.93 -15.92 -7.51
C ASN A 88 -12.69 -15.17 -8.63
N VAL A 89 -12.61 -13.83 -8.67
CA VAL A 89 -13.31 -13.02 -9.68
C VAL A 89 -12.36 -12.71 -10.84
N GLU A 90 -12.61 -13.33 -11.99
CA GLU A 90 -11.91 -13.01 -13.23
C GLU A 90 -12.16 -11.54 -13.63
N GLY A 91 -11.08 -10.82 -13.98
CA GLY A 91 -11.13 -9.39 -14.32
C GLY A 91 -10.53 -8.44 -13.27
N LEU A 92 -10.35 -8.90 -12.03
CA LEU A 92 -9.76 -8.10 -10.95
C LEU A 92 -8.24 -8.30 -10.80
N SER A 93 -7.56 -8.69 -11.88
CA SER A 93 -6.09 -8.84 -11.89
C SER A 93 -5.35 -7.56 -11.50
N VAL A 94 -5.96 -6.38 -11.68
CA VAL A 94 -5.40 -5.10 -11.23
C VAL A 94 -5.27 -4.99 -9.71
N LEU A 95 -6.11 -5.71 -8.94
CA LEU A 95 -6.00 -5.73 -7.48
C LEU A 95 -4.66 -6.34 -7.04
N ARG A 96 -4.13 -7.28 -7.82
CA ARG A 96 -2.80 -7.83 -7.62
C ARG A 96 -1.68 -6.82 -7.87
N SER A 97 -1.94 -5.64 -8.45
CA SER A 97 -0.94 -4.58 -8.54
C SER A 97 -0.91 -3.70 -7.29
N PHE A 98 -1.99 -3.65 -6.51
CA PHE A 98 -2.05 -2.84 -5.28
C PHE A 98 -1.13 -3.33 -4.17
N ARG A 99 -0.70 -4.60 -4.20
CA ARG A 99 0.37 -5.11 -3.30
C ARG A 99 1.66 -4.28 -3.38
N LEU A 100 1.97 -3.65 -4.52
CA LEU A 100 3.11 -2.74 -4.65
C LEU A 100 2.98 -1.51 -3.74
N LEU A 101 1.75 -1.10 -3.39
CA LEU A 101 1.53 0.03 -2.49
C LEU A 101 2.13 -0.22 -1.09
N ARG A 102 2.32 -1.48 -0.70
CA ARG A 102 2.97 -1.85 0.57
C ARG A 102 4.38 -1.29 0.69
N VAL A 103 5.10 -1.08 -0.42
CA VAL A 103 6.44 -0.48 -0.40
C VAL A 103 6.41 0.94 0.17
N PHE A 104 5.29 1.67 0.01
CA PHE A 104 5.14 3.00 0.58
C PHE A 104 5.02 2.98 2.10
N LYS A 105 4.70 1.84 2.74
CA LYS A 105 4.77 1.73 4.21
C LYS A 105 6.18 2.01 4.74
N LEU A 106 7.23 1.77 3.93
CA LEU A 106 8.61 2.14 4.27
C LEU A 106 8.78 3.64 4.50
N ALA A 107 7.90 4.48 3.96
CA ALA A 107 7.99 5.93 4.13
C ALA A 107 7.73 6.37 5.58
N LYS A 108 7.10 5.52 6.40
CA LYS A 108 6.97 5.77 7.85
C LYS A 108 8.35 5.75 8.53
N SER A 109 9.19 4.78 8.17
CA SER A 109 10.52 4.56 8.78
C SER A 109 11.65 5.31 8.06
N TRP A 110 11.47 5.62 6.76
CA TRP A 110 12.52 6.22 5.92
C TRP A 110 12.27 7.72 5.68
N PRO A 111 13.06 8.62 6.32
CA PRO A 111 12.77 10.06 6.32
C PRO A 111 12.83 10.70 4.93
N THR A 112 13.73 10.23 4.06
CA THR A 112 13.84 10.71 2.68
C THR A 112 12.60 10.36 1.87
N LEU A 113 12.08 9.13 1.97
CA LEU A 113 10.88 8.71 1.26
C LEU A 113 9.64 9.47 1.77
N ASN A 114 9.56 9.70 3.09
CA ASN A 114 8.54 10.55 3.71
C ASN A 114 8.56 11.96 3.13
N MET A 115 9.75 12.55 3.01
CA MET A 115 9.93 13.88 2.43
C MET A 115 9.49 13.92 0.97
N LEU A 116 9.85 12.91 0.16
CA LEU A 116 9.42 12.83 -1.24
C LEU A 116 7.89 12.80 -1.36
N ILE A 117 7.21 11.97 -0.57
CA ILE A 117 5.74 11.90 -0.58
C ILE A 117 5.12 13.25 -0.20
N LYS A 118 5.66 13.94 0.80
CA LYS A 118 5.20 15.28 1.20
C LYS A 118 5.41 16.31 0.09
N ILE A 119 6.54 16.27 -0.61
CA ILE A 119 6.81 17.16 -1.75
C ILE A 119 5.79 16.92 -2.85
N ILE A 120 5.55 15.65 -3.23
CA ILE A 120 4.56 15.29 -4.24
C ILE A 120 3.17 15.81 -3.83
N GLY A 121 2.75 15.58 -2.58
CA GLY A 121 1.46 16.07 -2.08
C GLY A 121 1.33 17.59 -2.14
N ASN A 122 2.37 18.31 -1.71
CA ASN A 122 2.39 19.78 -1.76
C ASN A 122 2.40 20.31 -3.20
N SER A 123 3.13 19.66 -4.11
CA SER A 123 3.16 20.02 -5.53
C SER A 123 1.80 19.80 -6.20
N VAL A 124 1.09 18.72 -5.87
CA VAL A 124 -0.28 18.48 -6.36
C VAL A 124 -1.24 19.54 -5.84
N GLY A 125 -1.14 19.95 -4.57
CA GLY A 125 -1.93 21.04 -4.01
C GLY A 125 -1.66 22.39 -4.69
N ALA A 126 -0.39 22.73 -4.90
CA ALA A 126 0.02 23.99 -5.53
C ALA A 126 -0.35 24.05 -7.03
N LEU A 127 -0.27 22.93 -7.74
CA LEU A 127 -0.60 22.82 -9.16
C LEU A 127 -2.06 22.39 -9.42
N GLY A 128 -2.86 22.20 -8.37
CA GLY A 128 -4.24 21.69 -8.48
C GLY A 128 -5.12 22.55 -9.36
N ASN A 129 -5.02 23.89 -9.24
CA ASN A 129 -5.78 24.80 -10.07
C ASN A 129 -5.36 24.74 -11.55
N LEU A 130 -4.07 24.61 -11.82
CA LEU A 130 -3.53 24.56 -13.18
C LEU A 130 -3.92 23.25 -13.88
N THR A 131 -3.79 22.13 -13.17
CA THR A 131 -4.22 20.80 -13.66
C THR A 131 -5.73 20.74 -13.92
N LEU A 132 -6.55 21.36 -13.08
CA LEU A 132 -8.00 21.44 -13.28
C LEU A 132 -8.37 22.27 -14.53
N VAL A 133 -7.73 23.42 -14.75
CA VAL A 133 -7.94 24.22 -15.96
C VAL A 133 -7.54 23.43 -17.21
N LEU A 134 -6.39 22.75 -17.19
CA LEU A 134 -5.95 21.90 -18.30
C LEU A 134 -6.96 20.78 -18.60
N ALA A 135 -7.50 20.12 -17.56
CA ALA A 135 -8.49 19.08 -17.72
C ALA A 135 -9.79 19.59 -18.37
N ILE A 136 -10.25 20.80 -18.02
CA ILE A 136 -11.42 21.43 -18.64
C ILE A 136 -11.17 21.72 -20.13
N ILE A 137 -9.99 22.26 -20.48
CA ILE A 137 -9.65 22.55 -21.88
C ILE A 137 -9.65 21.26 -22.71
N VAL A 138 -9.01 20.20 -22.22
CA VAL A 138 -9.00 18.89 -22.88
C VAL A 138 -10.42 18.36 -23.06
N PHE A 139 -11.28 18.47 -22.05
CA PHE A 139 -12.67 18.04 -22.11
C PHE A 139 -13.46 18.80 -23.19
N ILE A 140 -13.32 20.14 -23.27
CA ILE A 140 -14.01 20.94 -24.29
C ILE A 140 -13.60 20.49 -25.69
N PHE A 141 -12.30 20.34 -25.96
CA PHE A 141 -11.83 19.92 -27.27
C PHE A 141 -12.25 18.48 -27.63
N ALA A 142 -12.29 17.58 -26.65
CA ALA A 142 -12.74 16.20 -26.85
C ALA A 142 -14.25 16.09 -27.17
N VAL A 143 -15.06 17.08 -26.79
CA VAL A 143 -16.51 17.11 -27.08
C VAL A 143 -16.82 17.85 -28.39
N VAL A 144 -16.02 18.86 -28.74
CA VAL A 144 -16.23 19.67 -29.95
C VAL A 144 -15.71 18.96 -31.21
N GLY A 145 -14.62 18.21 -31.11
CA GLY A 145 -14.06 17.40 -32.21
C GLY A 145 -14.82 16.09 -32.41
#